data_AF-A0AAU2SNK1-F1
#
_entry.id   AF-A0AAU2SNK1-F1
#
_cell.length_a   1.000
_cell.length_b   1.000
_cell.length_c   1.000
_cell.angle_alpha   90.00
_cell.angle_beta   90.00
_cell.angle_gamma   90.00
#
_symmetry.space_group_name_H-M   'P 1'
#
loop_
_entity.id
_entity.type
_entity.pdbx_description
1 polymer ?
#
loop_
_entity_poly.entity_id
_entity_poly.type
_entity_poly.pdbx_seq_one_letter_code
_entity_poly.pdbx_strand_id
1 'polypeptide(L)'
;MVEKRLGALPVAAEFLRRLDVAGVVDELCPGGASAHLTHGQVVEALVANRLTSPAPVLRVADWGRTWAVEEVLGIEADQLNDDRLARVLDAIAPKLERIAGTVGARAITEFGIDVSRLHWDVAHMRGEDLGVFTHGTVEEMNPEDAETTADWQELLAYLKDFYGDDAFDWNREVVYYRLNSHWMTVYAPDLDKLTGT
;
A
#
# COMPACT_ATOMS: atom_id res chain seq x y z
N MET A 1 1.97 -37.20 3.83
CA MET A 1 1.93 -36.00 4.70
C MET A 1 2.63 -34.91 3.93
N VAL A 2 1.90 -33.87 3.50
CA VAL A 2 2.50 -32.72 2.83
C VAL A 2 2.95 -31.77 3.92
N GLU A 3 4.23 -31.41 3.95
CA GLU A 3 4.77 -30.43 4.88
C GLU A 3 4.45 -29.02 4.34
N LYS A 4 3.70 -28.22 5.11
CA LYS A 4 3.35 -26.83 4.77
C LYS A 4 4.06 -25.86 5.71
N ARG A 5 4.49 -24.70 5.19
CA ARG A 5 5.17 -23.65 5.97
C ARG A 5 4.16 -22.77 6.71
N LEU A 6 4.34 -22.60 8.01
CA LEU A 6 3.54 -21.68 8.83
C LEU A 6 4.11 -20.26 8.82
N GLY A 7 5.41 -20.10 9.13
CA GLY A 7 6.10 -18.80 9.14
C GLY A 7 5.35 -17.70 9.90
N ALA A 8 5.32 -16.49 9.34
CA ALA A 8 4.58 -15.35 9.91
C ALA A 8 3.09 -15.32 9.54
N LEU A 9 2.58 -16.35 8.84
CA LEU A 9 1.22 -16.36 8.29
C LEU A 9 0.12 -16.22 9.37
N PRO A 10 0.18 -16.91 10.53
CA PRO A 10 -0.83 -16.72 11.57
C PRO A 10 -0.82 -15.32 12.17
N VAL A 11 0.36 -14.69 12.25
CA VAL A 11 0.47 -13.30 12.72
C VAL A 11 -0.18 -12.37 11.71
N ALA A 12 0.14 -12.50 10.42
CA ALA A 12 -0.48 -11.71 9.36
C ALA A 12 -2.02 -11.87 9.36
N ALA A 13 -2.53 -13.10 9.46
CA ALA A 13 -3.95 -13.39 9.52
C ALA A 13 -4.64 -12.73 10.72
N GLU A 14 -4.03 -12.76 11.90
CA GLU A 14 -4.59 -12.12 13.08
C GLU A 14 -4.63 -10.59 12.96
N PHE A 15 -3.60 -9.97 12.38
CA PHE A 15 -3.62 -8.52 12.11
C PHE A 15 -4.68 -8.16 11.07
N LEU A 16 -4.80 -8.92 9.97
CA LEU A 16 -5.83 -8.72 8.94
C LEU A 16 -7.24 -8.81 9.54
N ARG A 17 -7.48 -9.80 10.42
CA ARG A 17 -8.74 -10.00 11.14
C ARG A 17 -9.04 -8.85 12.10
N ARG A 18 -8.07 -8.40 12.90
CA ARG A 18 -8.26 -7.28 13.85
C ARG A 18 -8.52 -5.95 13.15
N LEU A 19 -7.93 -5.76 11.98
CA LEU A 19 -8.19 -4.60 11.12
C LEU A 19 -9.47 -4.75 10.29
N ASP A 20 -10.06 -5.95 10.26
CA ASP A 20 -11.21 -6.35 9.46
C ASP A 20 -11.05 -5.89 7.99
N VAL A 21 -9.90 -6.26 7.41
CA VAL A 21 -9.53 -5.92 6.03
C VAL A 21 -10.54 -6.49 5.04
N ALA A 22 -10.94 -7.77 5.22
CA ALA A 22 -11.95 -8.37 4.36
C ALA A 22 -13.28 -7.61 4.40
N GLY A 23 -13.78 -7.24 5.58
CA GLY A 23 -15.04 -6.50 5.71
C GLY A 23 -15.00 -5.13 5.02
N VAL A 24 -13.90 -4.37 5.18
CA VAL A 24 -13.73 -3.08 4.50
C VAL A 24 -13.77 -3.24 2.98
N VAL A 25 -13.05 -4.23 2.45
CA VAL A 25 -12.99 -4.48 1.01
C VAL A 25 -14.35 -4.93 0.50
N ASP A 26 -15.03 -5.85 1.19
CA ASP A 26 -16.31 -6.40 0.76
C ASP A 26 -17.44 -5.37 0.81
N GLU A 27 -17.38 -4.40 1.74
CA GLU A 27 -18.30 -3.25 1.78
C GLU A 27 -18.12 -2.32 0.57
N LEU A 28 -16.86 -2.01 0.22
CA LEU A 28 -16.53 -1.03 -0.83
C LEU A 28 -16.54 -1.62 -2.24
N CYS A 29 -16.24 -2.90 -2.35
CA CYS A 29 -16.07 -3.65 -3.59
C CYS A 29 -16.81 -4.99 -3.48
N PRO A 30 -18.16 -5.00 -3.39
CA PRO A 30 -18.91 -6.24 -3.23
C PRO A 30 -18.67 -7.19 -4.41
N GLY A 31 -18.38 -8.44 -4.09
CA GLY A 31 -18.26 -9.52 -5.07
C GLY A 31 -19.61 -9.97 -5.61
N GLY A 32 -19.58 -10.84 -6.62
CA GLY A 32 -20.79 -11.51 -7.10
C GLY A 32 -21.34 -12.50 -6.07
N ALA A 33 -22.67 -12.60 -5.94
CA ALA A 33 -23.34 -13.46 -4.95
C ALA A 33 -22.98 -14.96 -5.05
N SER A 34 -22.45 -15.40 -6.20
CA SER A 34 -22.02 -16.79 -6.44
C SER A 34 -20.50 -17.00 -6.31
N ALA A 35 -19.75 -15.99 -5.86
CA ALA A 35 -18.31 -16.10 -5.73
C ALA A 35 -17.93 -17.01 -4.56
N HIS A 36 -17.04 -17.98 -4.81
CA HIS A 36 -16.54 -18.90 -3.78
C HIS A 36 -15.62 -18.22 -2.75
N LEU A 37 -15.02 -17.09 -3.10
CA LEU A 37 -14.28 -16.21 -2.20
C LEU A 37 -14.78 -14.81 -2.40
N THR A 38 -14.86 -14.05 -1.31
CA THR A 38 -15.12 -12.61 -1.38
C THR A 38 -13.89 -11.87 -1.88
N HIS A 39 -14.06 -10.61 -2.30
CA HIS A 39 -12.92 -9.78 -2.69
C HIS A 39 -11.99 -9.53 -1.49
N GLY A 40 -12.57 -9.35 -0.30
CA GLY A 40 -11.86 -9.22 0.96
C GLY A 40 -10.96 -10.40 1.27
N GLN A 41 -11.47 -11.63 1.17
CA GLN A 41 -10.67 -12.84 1.38
C GLN A 41 -9.49 -12.95 0.39
N VAL A 42 -9.72 -12.55 -0.87
CA VAL A 42 -8.65 -12.52 -1.87
C VAL A 42 -7.59 -11.47 -1.52
N VAL A 43 -7.99 -10.27 -1.09
CA VAL A 43 -7.06 -9.22 -0.66
C VAL A 43 -6.25 -9.67 0.56
N GLU A 44 -6.87 -10.32 1.54
CA GLU A 44 -6.17 -10.88 2.71
C GLU A 44 -5.11 -11.90 2.29
N ALA A 45 -5.44 -12.80 1.35
CA ALA A 45 -4.47 -13.76 0.81
C ALA A 45 -3.30 -13.06 0.09
N LEU A 46 -3.56 -12.00 -0.67
CA LEU A 46 -2.51 -11.23 -1.36
C LEU A 46 -1.60 -10.47 -0.39
N VAL A 47 -2.16 -9.87 0.67
CA VAL A 47 -1.37 -9.22 1.74
C VAL A 47 -0.54 -10.26 2.49
N ALA A 48 -1.14 -11.39 2.85
CA ALA A 48 -0.44 -12.50 3.50
C ALA A 48 0.71 -13.05 2.64
N ASN A 49 0.51 -13.21 1.32
CA ASN A 49 1.56 -13.57 0.39
C ASN A 49 2.71 -12.55 0.42
N ARG A 50 2.39 -11.26 0.35
CA ARG A 50 3.36 -10.17 0.37
C ARG A 50 4.17 -10.10 1.66
N LEU A 51 3.59 -10.43 2.81
CA LEU A 51 4.25 -10.37 4.10
C LEU A 51 5.10 -11.60 4.44
N THR A 52 4.90 -12.72 3.74
CA THR A 52 5.54 -14.01 4.07
C THR A 52 6.63 -14.42 3.09
N SER A 53 6.27 -14.59 1.83
CA SER A 53 7.17 -14.97 0.74
C SER A 53 6.52 -14.54 -0.57
N PRO A 54 6.73 -13.26 -0.97
CA PRO A 54 6.06 -12.68 -2.13
C PRO A 54 6.19 -13.57 -3.36
N ALA A 55 5.05 -13.87 -3.97
CA ALA A 55 4.97 -14.56 -5.26
C ALA A 55 4.26 -13.64 -6.25
N PRO A 56 4.66 -13.63 -7.53
CA PRO A 56 3.89 -12.93 -8.55
C PRO A 56 2.48 -13.53 -8.65
N VAL A 57 1.50 -12.75 -9.12
CA VAL A 57 0.06 -13.12 -9.18
C VAL A 57 -0.15 -14.53 -9.78
N LEU A 58 0.54 -14.84 -10.88
CA LEU A 58 0.47 -16.15 -11.56
C LEU A 58 0.90 -17.34 -10.68
N ARG A 59 1.67 -17.08 -9.62
CA ARG A 59 2.26 -18.09 -8.73
C ARG A 59 1.71 -18.07 -7.31
N VAL A 60 0.69 -17.26 -7.03
CA VAL A 60 0.10 -17.19 -5.68
C VAL A 60 -0.56 -18.52 -5.30
N ALA A 61 -1.15 -19.25 -6.25
CA ALA A 61 -1.64 -20.61 -6.00
C ALA A 61 -0.53 -21.57 -5.54
N ASP A 62 0.67 -21.48 -6.10
CA ASP A 62 1.80 -22.32 -5.71
C ASP A 62 2.35 -21.93 -4.33
N TRP A 63 2.33 -20.63 -4.01
CA TRP A 63 2.54 -20.17 -2.64
C TRP A 63 1.51 -20.80 -1.69
N GLY A 64 0.22 -20.79 -2.05
CA GLY A 64 -0.85 -21.42 -1.28
C GLY A 64 -0.67 -22.92 -1.06
N ARG A 65 -0.04 -23.64 -2.01
CA ARG A 65 0.27 -25.08 -1.86
C ARG A 65 1.43 -25.35 -0.90
N THR A 66 2.36 -24.40 -0.75
CA THR A 66 3.59 -24.59 0.03
C THR A 66 3.50 -23.98 1.43
N TRP A 67 2.53 -23.10 1.66
CA TRP A 67 2.23 -22.45 2.93
C TRP A 67 0.92 -22.97 3.52
N ALA A 68 0.75 -22.84 4.84
CA ALA A 68 -0.44 -23.27 5.56
C ALA A 68 -1.65 -22.33 5.37
N VAL A 69 -1.95 -21.96 4.11
CA VAL A 69 -2.96 -20.96 3.74
C VAL A 69 -4.37 -21.45 3.99
N GLU A 70 -4.64 -22.70 3.64
CA GLU A 70 -5.91 -23.37 3.92
C GLU A 70 -6.18 -23.42 5.42
N GLU A 71 -5.17 -23.79 6.21
CA GLU A 71 -5.30 -23.94 7.66
C GLU A 71 -5.44 -22.60 8.39
N VAL A 72 -4.83 -21.53 7.88
CA VAL A 72 -4.81 -20.22 8.54
C VAL A 72 -5.90 -19.27 8.02
N LEU A 73 -6.13 -19.24 6.71
CA LEU A 73 -7.09 -18.33 6.06
C LEU A 73 -8.37 -19.04 5.61
N GLY A 74 -8.44 -20.38 5.65
CA GLY A 74 -9.59 -21.13 5.15
C GLY A 74 -9.72 -21.10 3.63
N ILE A 75 -8.63 -20.84 2.91
CA ILE A 75 -8.61 -20.68 1.46
C ILE A 75 -7.77 -21.79 0.83
N GLU A 76 -8.40 -22.57 -0.03
CA GLU A 76 -7.72 -23.61 -0.81
C GLU A 76 -6.81 -22.99 -1.87
N ALA A 77 -5.69 -23.65 -2.16
CA ALA A 77 -4.72 -23.14 -3.11
C ALA A 77 -5.26 -23.02 -4.55
N ASP A 78 -6.23 -23.85 -4.93
CA ASP A 78 -6.89 -23.83 -6.25
C ASP A 78 -7.88 -22.66 -6.42
N GLN A 79 -8.36 -22.11 -5.30
CA GLN A 79 -9.21 -20.93 -5.26
C GLN A 79 -8.41 -19.64 -5.53
N LEU A 80 -7.08 -19.68 -5.47
CA LEU A 80 -6.16 -18.56 -5.70
C LEU A 80 -5.64 -18.51 -7.16
N ASN A 81 -6.51 -18.78 -8.14
CA ASN A 81 -6.16 -18.63 -9.55
C ASN A 81 -6.00 -17.17 -9.97
N ASP A 82 -5.08 -16.92 -10.89
CA ASP A 82 -4.68 -15.62 -11.39
C ASP A 82 -5.84 -14.82 -11.99
N ASP A 83 -6.76 -15.46 -12.72
CA ASP A 83 -7.96 -14.81 -13.26
C ASP A 83 -8.85 -14.20 -12.16
N ARG A 84 -8.96 -14.87 -11.01
CA ARG A 84 -9.69 -14.33 -9.85
C ARG A 84 -8.90 -13.19 -9.22
N LEU A 85 -7.60 -13.39 -8.97
CA LEU A 85 -6.75 -12.39 -8.37
C LEU A 85 -6.73 -11.09 -9.18
N ALA A 86 -6.58 -11.19 -10.50
CA ALA A 86 -6.59 -10.06 -11.42
C ALA A 86 -7.93 -9.29 -11.37
N ARG A 87 -9.07 -10.00 -11.42
CA ARG A 87 -10.39 -9.36 -11.31
C ARG A 87 -10.61 -8.64 -9.98
N VAL A 88 -10.11 -9.19 -8.87
CA VAL A 88 -10.18 -8.50 -7.58
C VAL A 88 -9.30 -7.26 -7.58
N LEU A 89 -8.08 -7.34 -8.12
CA LEU A 89 -7.18 -6.19 -8.26
C LEU A 89 -7.83 -5.07 -9.09
N ASP A 90 -8.47 -5.40 -10.21
CA ASP A 90 -9.20 -4.44 -11.05
C ASP A 90 -10.39 -3.82 -10.30
N ALA A 91 -11.11 -4.61 -9.48
CA ALA A 91 -12.26 -4.14 -8.72
C ALA A 91 -11.87 -3.19 -7.57
N ILE A 92 -10.72 -3.41 -6.92
CA ILE A 92 -10.25 -2.57 -5.82
C ILE A 92 -9.50 -1.33 -6.30
N ALA A 93 -8.90 -1.36 -7.49
CA ALA A 93 -8.05 -0.28 -8.00
C ALA A 93 -8.69 1.12 -7.89
N PRO A 94 -9.97 1.34 -8.28
CA PRO A 94 -10.63 2.65 -8.14
C PRO A 94 -10.98 3.05 -6.69
N LYS A 95 -10.79 2.15 -5.71
CA LYS A 95 -11.18 2.31 -4.30
C LYS A 95 -10.00 2.24 -3.34
N LEU A 96 -8.77 2.11 -3.84
CA LEU A 96 -7.56 1.88 -3.04
C LEU A 96 -7.38 2.91 -1.93
N GLU A 97 -7.52 4.20 -2.23
CA GLU A 97 -7.37 5.27 -1.23
C GLU A 97 -8.36 5.13 -0.08
N ARG A 98 -9.61 4.80 -0.40
CA ARG A 98 -10.67 4.63 0.61
C ARG A 98 -10.48 3.36 1.43
N ILE A 99 -10.05 2.26 0.81
CA ILE A 99 -9.70 1.01 1.50
C ILE A 99 -8.54 1.28 2.46
N ALA A 100 -7.44 1.87 1.95
CA ALA A 100 -6.24 2.16 2.73
C ALA A 100 -6.52 3.13 3.89
N GLY A 101 -7.27 4.21 3.64
CA GLY A 101 -7.65 5.17 4.68
C GLY A 101 -8.52 4.54 5.77
N THR A 102 -9.47 3.68 5.39
CA THR A 102 -10.35 2.99 6.36
C THR A 102 -9.57 2.00 7.22
N VAL A 103 -8.72 1.17 6.60
CA VAL A 103 -7.85 0.22 7.31
C VAL A 103 -6.84 0.96 8.19
N GLY A 104 -6.25 2.06 7.71
CA GLY A 104 -5.32 2.90 8.47
C GLY A 104 -5.97 3.54 9.69
N ALA A 105 -7.17 4.11 9.56
CA ALA A 105 -7.93 4.67 10.68
C ALA A 105 -8.26 3.61 11.74
N ARG A 106 -8.60 2.39 11.31
CA ARG A 106 -8.78 1.25 12.21
C ARG A 106 -7.49 0.85 12.90
N ALA A 107 -6.36 0.82 12.20
CA ALA A 107 -5.06 0.54 12.81
C ALA A 107 -4.70 1.55 13.90
N ILE A 108 -4.94 2.84 13.66
CA ILE A 108 -4.72 3.90 14.65
C ILE A 108 -5.53 3.63 15.91
N THR A 109 -6.81 3.30 15.76
CA THR A 109 -7.72 3.06 16.88
C THR A 109 -7.40 1.76 17.61
N GLU A 110 -7.22 0.66 16.88
CA GLU A 110 -7.02 -0.70 17.40
C GLU A 110 -5.67 -0.88 18.12
N PHE A 111 -4.64 -0.17 17.66
CA PHE A 111 -3.29 -0.29 18.21
C PHE A 111 -2.83 0.94 19.00
N GLY A 112 -3.67 1.99 19.11
CA GLY A 112 -3.32 3.23 19.80
C GLY A 112 -2.11 3.92 19.18
N ILE A 113 -2.03 3.96 17.85
CA ILE A 113 -0.91 4.55 17.12
C ILE A 113 -0.93 6.06 17.35
N ASP A 114 0.18 6.61 17.84
CA ASP A 114 0.35 8.05 17.98
C ASP A 114 0.50 8.71 16.60
N VAL A 115 -0.49 9.50 16.21
CA VAL A 115 -0.54 10.23 14.94
C VAL A 115 -0.02 11.65 15.06
N SER A 116 0.49 12.08 16.23
CA SER A 116 1.12 13.40 16.40
C SER A 116 2.41 13.56 15.59
N ARG A 117 3.00 12.44 15.14
CA ARG A 117 4.18 12.40 14.28
C ARG A 117 3.99 11.38 13.17
N LEU A 118 3.76 11.87 11.97
CA LEU A 118 3.71 11.04 10.77
C LEU A 118 5.14 10.77 10.29
N HIS A 119 5.58 9.51 10.33
CA HIS A 119 6.78 9.08 9.63
C HIS A 119 6.37 8.56 8.25
N TRP A 120 6.78 9.27 7.21
CA TRP A 120 6.56 8.85 5.83
C TRP A 120 7.90 8.43 5.21
N ASP A 121 7.95 7.24 4.61
CA ASP A 121 9.04 6.81 3.77
C ASP A 121 8.62 7.07 2.32
N VAL A 122 9.36 7.94 1.62
CA VAL A 122 9.13 8.23 0.21
C VAL A 122 10.13 7.40 -0.59
N ALA A 123 9.65 6.30 -1.15
CA ALA A 123 10.39 5.53 -2.14
C ALA A 123 9.87 5.88 -3.54
N HIS A 124 10.67 6.59 -4.34
CA HIS A 124 10.39 6.69 -5.78
C HIS A 124 10.92 5.42 -6.45
N MET A 125 10.03 4.61 -7.01
CA MET A 125 10.39 3.43 -7.80
C MET A 125 10.01 3.63 -9.27
N ARG A 126 10.99 3.59 -10.17
CA ARG A 126 10.74 3.57 -11.62
C ARG A 126 10.91 2.16 -12.16
N GLY A 127 9.82 1.41 -12.29
CA GLY A 127 9.81 0.11 -12.97
C GLY A 127 10.77 -0.94 -12.40
N GLU A 128 11.00 -0.94 -11.08
CA GLU A 128 12.02 -1.74 -10.36
C GLU A 128 13.50 -1.40 -10.68
N ASP A 129 13.76 -0.40 -11.51
CA ASP A 129 15.11 -0.07 -11.99
C ASP A 129 15.88 0.93 -11.11
N LEU A 130 15.16 1.73 -10.32
CA LEU A 130 15.74 2.76 -9.47
C LEU A 130 14.83 3.00 -8.26
N GLY A 131 15.40 2.91 -7.07
CA GLY A 131 14.79 3.27 -5.80
C GLY A 131 15.59 4.38 -5.12
N VAL A 132 14.96 5.50 -4.78
CA VAL A 132 15.58 6.51 -3.91
C VAL A 132 14.91 6.43 -2.55
N PHE A 133 15.70 6.24 -1.50
CA PHE A 133 15.25 6.17 -0.12
C PHE A 133 15.83 7.35 0.64
N THR A 134 15.01 8.02 1.42
CA THR A 134 15.40 9.21 2.17
C THR A 134 14.81 9.17 3.56
N HIS A 135 15.63 9.57 4.53
CA HIS A 135 15.18 9.77 5.89
C HIS A 135 15.41 11.23 6.26
N GLY A 136 14.38 11.84 6.83
CA GLY A 136 14.34 13.26 7.08
C GLY A 136 13.32 13.61 8.14
N THR A 137 13.28 14.89 8.48
CA THR A 137 12.14 15.49 9.16
C THR A 137 11.24 16.14 8.13
N VAL A 138 9.93 16.05 8.33
CA VAL A 138 8.96 16.72 7.46
C VAL A 138 8.57 18.08 8.05
N GLU A 139 8.39 19.06 7.18
CA GLU A 139 7.84 20.39 7.48
C GLU A 139 6.63 20.62 6.58
N GLU A 140 5.50 21.02 7.18
CA GLU A 140 4.29 21.36 6.43
C GLU A 140 4.47 22.71 5.74
N MET A 141 4.20 22.76 4.43
CA MET A 141 4.45 23.94 3.61
C MET A 141 3.24 24.88 3.51
N ASN A 142 2.03 24.33 3.53
CA ASN A 142 0.78 25.06 3.34
C ASN A 142 -0.27 24.74 4.44
N PRO A 143 0.05 24.97 5.72
CA PRO A 143 -0.89 24.72 6.80
C PRO A 143 -2.16 25.56 6.66
N GLU A 144 -3.34 24.96 6.91
CA GLU A 144 -4.65 25.62 6.73
C GLU A 144 -4.83 26.81 7.71
N ASP A 145 -4.35 26.66 8.95
CA ASP A 145 -4.55 27.62 10.04
C ASP A 145 -3.28 28.40 10.43
N ALA A 146 -2.22 28.35 9.61
CA ALA A 146 -0.96 29.04 9.88
C ALA A 146 -0.33 29.66 8.63
N GLU A 147 0.74 30.44 8.81
CA GLU A 147 1.45 31.04 7.68
C GLU A 147 2.22 29.98 6.90
N THR A 148 2.11 30.02 5.57
CA THR A 148 2.84 29.11 4.67
C THR A 148 4.33 29.38 4.70
N THR A 149 5.15 28.38 4.34
CA THR A 149 6.60 28.60 4.24
C THR A 149 6.93 29.67 3.19
N ALA A 150 8.06 30.37 3.36
CA ALA A 150 8.42 31.53 2.55
C ALA A 150 8.51 31.24 1.03
N ASP A 151 8.78 30.00 0.67
CA ASP A 151 8.95 29.51 -0.70
C ASP A 151 7.72 28.76 -1.23
N TRP A 152 6.64 28.67 -0.45
CA TRP A 152 5.41 27.99 -0.86
C TRP A 152 4.83 28.58 -2.15
N GLN A 153 4.82 29.91 -2.29
CA GLN A 153 4.23 30.57 -3.47
C GLN A 153 4.99 30.25 -4.77
N GLU A 154 6.32 30.14 -4.71
CA GLU A 154 7.13 29.76 -5.87
C GLU A 154 6.88 28.29 -6.24
N LEU A 155 6.87 27.40 -5.24
CA LEU A 155 6.58 25.99 -5.46
C LEU A 155 5.16 25.78 -6.02
N LEU A 156 4.18 26.48 -5.47
CA LEU A 156 2.79 26.41 -5.92
C LEU A 156 2.66 26.82 -7.40
N ALA A 157 3.37 27.88 -7.83
CA ALA A 157 3.39 28.27 -9.23
C ALA A 157 3.96 27.17 -10.14
N TYR A 158 5.06 26.53 -9.72
CA TYR A 158 5.63 25.38 -10.44
C TYR A 158 4.66 24.19 -10.51
N LEU A 159 4.02 23.84 -9.39
CA LEU A 159 3.10 22.70 -9.34
C LEU A 159 1.86 22.94 -10.20
N LYS A 160 1.32 24.16 -10.21
CA LYS A 160 0.20 24.55 -11.08
C LYS A 160 0.56 24.49 -12.56
N ASP A 161 1.77 24.89 -12.93
CA ASP A 161 2.26 24.75 -14.31
C ASP A 161 2.39 23.27 -14.71
N PHE A 162 2.89 22.42 -13.80
CA PHE A 162 3.13 21.00 -14.09
C PHE A 162 1.85 20.14 -14.09
N TYR A 163 0.99 20.30 -13.09
CA TYR A 163 -0.21 19.48 -12.89
C TYR A 163 -1.50 20.13 -13.43
N GLY A 164 -1.49 21.44 -13.68
CA GLY A 164 -2.64 22.22 -14.09
C GLY A 164 -3.26 23.02 -12.92
N ASP A 165 -3.58 24.28 -13.16
CA ASP A 165 -4.06 25.21 -12.13
C ASP A 165 -5.37 24.73 -11.47
N ASP A 166 -6.28 24.15 -12.25
CA ASP A 166 -7.59 23.67 -11.79
C ASP A 166 -7.59 22.19 -11.35
N ALA A 167 -6.42 21.57 -11.18
CA ALA A 167 -6.34 20.13 -10.88
C ALA A 167 -6.86 19.78 -9.48
N PHE A 168 -6.65 20.67 -8.49
CA PHE A 168 -6.99 20.47 -7.07
C PHE A 168 -7.32 21.81 -6.39
N ASP A 169 -8.01 21.80 -5.25
CA ASP A 169 -7.94 22.94 -4.32
C ASP A 169 -6.57 22.93 -3.60
N TRP A 170 -5.60 23.62 -4.20
CA TRP A 170 -4.21 23.72 -3.74
C TRP A 170 -4.01 24.24 -2.31
N ASN A 171 -5.05 24.85 -1.71
CA ASN A 171 -4.97 25.41 -0.37
C ASN A 171 -5.74 24.60 0.68
N ARG A 172 -6.66 23.72 0.27
CA ARG A 172 -7.55 23.01 1.21
C ARG A 172 -7.63 21.51 1.01
N GLU A 173 -7.51 21.03 -0.22
CA GLU A 173 -7.61 19.60 -0.51
C GLU A 173 -6.27 18.88 -0.41
N VAL A 174 -5.16 19.60 -0.58
CA VAL A 174 -3.81 19.00 -0.62
C VAL A 174 -2.89 19.69 0.36
N VAL A 175 -2.34 18.91 1.30
CA VAL A 175 -1.31 19.36 2.23
C VAL A 175 0.06 18.92 1.72
N TYR A 176 0.95 19.87 1.52
CA TYR A 176 2.30 19.68 1.03
C TYR A 176 3.28 19.61 2.19
N TYR A 177 4.10 18.57 2.19
CA TYR A 177 5.18 18.40 3.15
C TYR A 177 6.52 18.47 2.42
N ARG A 178 7.42 19.29 2.93
CA ARG A 178 8.84 19.24 2.58
C ARG A 178 9.53 18.20 3.44
N LEU A 179 10.22 17.26 2.80
CA LEU A 179 11.14 16.39 3.50
C LEU A 179 12.53 17.03 3.57
N ASN A 180 12.88 17.54 4.75
CA ASN A 180 14.23 17.97 5.09
C ASN A 180 15.10 16.73 5.34
N SER A 181 15.79 16.27 4.30
CA SER A 181 16.54 15.01 4.30
C SER A 181 17.78 15.08 5.20
N HIS A 182 17.93 14.13 6.11
CA HIS A 182 19.16 13.90 6.89
C HIS A 182 20.14 13.01 6.12
N TRP A 183 19.63 11.98 5.46
CA TRP A 183 20.39 11.15 4.55
C TRP A 183 19.52 10.66 3.39
N MET A 184 20.18 10.31 2.29
CA MET A 184 19.57 9.72 1.11
C MET A 184 20.46 8.56 0.64
N THR A 185 19.84 7.44 0.27
CA THR A 185 20.52 6.33 -0.40
C THR A 185 19.75 5.95 -1.66
N VAL A 186 20.49 5.43 -2.64
CA VAL A 186 19.92 5.01 -3.92
C VAL A 186 20.18 3.53 -4.10
N TYR A 187 19.19 2.83 -4.61
CA TYR A 187 19.28 1.45 -5.08
C TYR A 187 19.03 1.41 -6.58
N ALA A 188 19.93 0.78 -7.31
CA ALA A 188 19.67 0.29 -8.66
C ALA A 188 20.23 -1.14 -8.76
N PRO A 189 19.50 -2.08 -9.38
CA PRO A 189 20.01 -3.42 -9.61
C PRO A 189 21.15 -3.46 -10.65
N ASP A 190 21.27 -2.41 -11.46
CA ASP A 190 22.29 -2.23 -12.50
C ASP A 190 22.99 -0.88 -12.29
N LEU A 191 24.31 -0.91 -12.10
CA LEU A 191 25.11 0.27 -11.78
C LEU A 191 25.18 1.24 -12.96
N ASP A 192 25.15 0.74 -14.19
CA ASP A 192 25.27 1.55 -15.41
C ASP A 192 24.04 2.48 -15.56
N LYS A 193 22.90 2.10 -14.97
CA LYS A 193 21.69 2.92 -14.90
C LYS A 193 21.83 4.13 -13.97
N LEU A 194 22.71 4.08 -12.98
CA LEU A 194 22.98 5.21 -12.08
C LEU A 194 23.94 6.22 -12.70
N THR A 195 24.82 5.78 -13.59
CA THR A 195 25.88 6.61 -14.17
C THR A 195 25.54 7.14 -15.56
N GLY A 196 24.42 6.69 -16.16
CA GLY A 196 23.95 7.15 -17.48
C GLY A 196 24.97 6.90 -18.60
N THR A 197 25.80 5.87 -18.44
CA THR A 197 26.93 5.53 -19.32
C THR A 197 26.63 4.28 -20.13
#